data_AF-A0AAD4EVS9-F1
#
_entry.id   AF-A0AAD4EVS9-F1
#
_cell.length_a   1.000
_cell.length_b   1.000
_cell.length_c   1.000
_cell.angle_alpha   90.00
_cell.angle_beta   90.00
_cell.angle_gamma   90.00
#
_symmetry.space_group_name_H-M   'P 1'
#
loop_
_entity.id
_entity.type
_entity.pdbx_description
1 polymer ?
#
loop_
_entity_poly.entity_id
_entity_poly.type
_entity_poly.pdbx_seq_one_letter_code
_entity_poly.pdbx_strand_id
1 'polypeptide(L)'
;MPTLLSTLLTLTLSTTLTAAASSPCPRPFLQSATAAYLAAQTAGQPSLFTTPFTPPTSSSTANLIYLENNALASLRTGVLATPLKVDFSRSIHDPDQCAAFTEIIAASDPRQPHVIHTRMVFDAASQRATLIESVVTTTGDWLFNATGTLNLNAGEAWAPIPEGPQRASRAEVQALGDAYFDRFGNVSVVVPWGAPCYRLEGGLPARGEMKGEECVMVWPSTIVVPYRRYVVDVEMGAVDMFIGFPGLDRTQGQAPMPDSHLFRVEGGKIKYCHTASACVVDGCGLNGTTFGRRRGVRPVSLRG
;
A
#
# COMPACT_ATOMS: atom_id res chain seq x y z
N MET A 1 -25.76 3.44 78.86
CA MET A 1 -24.86 2.74 77.92
C MET A 1 -25.69 1.60 77.32
N PRO A 2 -25.95 1.54 76.01
CA PRO A 2 -24.97 1.71 74.93
C PRO A 2 -25.36 2.77 73.86
N THR A 3 -24.35 3.32 73.19
CA THR A 3 -24.47 4.29 72.09
C THR A 3 -24.43 3.58 70.75
N LEU A 4 -25.46 3.79 69.92
CA LEU A 4 -25.46 3.43 68.49
C LEU A 4 -24.51 4.37 67.73
N LEU A 5 -23.48 3.84 67.08
CA LEU A 5 -22.77 4.55 66.01
C LEU A 5 -23.33 4.06 64.67
N SER A 6 -23.99 4.97 63.95
CA SER A 6 -24.44 4.77 62.58
C SER A 6 -23.34 5.27 61.64
N THR A 7 -22.61 4.35 61.01
CA THR A 7 -21.63 4.66 59.95
C THR A 7 -22.36 4.87 58.63
N LEU A 8 -22.42 6.12 58.18
CA LEU A 8 -22.94 6.52 56.88
C LEU A 8 -21.84 6.32 55.82
N LEU A 9 -21.97 5.28 54.99
CA LEU A 9 -21.06 5.00 53.88
C LEU A 9 -21.49 5.84 52.66
N THR A 10 -20.83 6.98 52.43
CA THR A 10 -21.05 7.81 51.22
C THR A 10 -20.35 7.18 50.02
N LEU A 11 -21.12 6.55 49.14
CA LEU A 11 -20.68 6.01 47.86
C LEU A 11 -20.52 7.15 46.84
N THR A 12 -19.31 7.65 46.64
CA THR A 12 -19.00 8.62 45.57
C THR A 12 -18.91 7.91 44.23
N LEU A 13 -19.95 8.03 43.41
CA LEU A 13 -20.00 7.50 42.05
C LEU A 13 -19.20 8.42 41.11
N SER A 14 -17.92 8.12 40.91
CA SER A 14 -17.06 8.82 39.95
C SER A 14 -17.42 8.39 38.52
N THR A 15 -18.27 9.16 37.83
CA THR A 15 -18.50 8.98 36.39
C THR A 15 -17.30 9.51 35.61
N THR A 16 -16.39 8.62 35.22
CA THR A 16 -15.34 8.92 34.24
C THR A 16 -15.98 9.07 32.86
N LEU A 17 -16.23 10.31 32.46
CA LEU A 17 -16.63 10.62 31.09
C LEU A 17 -15.40 10.42 30.19
N THR A 18 -15.25 9.21 29.63
CA THR A 18 -14.27 8.97 28.57
C THR A 18 -14.72 9.78 27.35
N ALA A 19 -14.10 10.95 27.14
CA ALA A 19 -14.23 11.68 25.90
C ALA A 19 -13.76 10.74 24.77
N ALA A 20 -14.70 10.30 23.93
CA ALA A 20 -14.34 9.66 22.68
C ALA A 20 -13.53 10.69 21.89
N ALA A 21 -12.22 10.47 21.75
CA ALA A 21 -11.41 11.25 20.85
C ALA A 21 -11.99 11.03 19.44
N SER A 22 -12.75 12.00 18.93
CA SER A 22 -13.21 11.96 17.55
C SER A 22 -11.96 12.02 16.68
N SER A 23 -11.65 10.94 15.95
CA SER A 23 -10.63 11.02 14.91
C SER A 23 -11.01 12.18 13.99
N PRO A 24 -10.08 13.11 13.70
CA PRO A 24 -10.37 14.24 12.84
C PRO A 24 -10.76 13.81 11.41
N CYS A 25 -10.49 12.56 11.04
CA CYS A 25 -10.78 12.01 9.72
C CYS A 25 -11.60 10.73 9.85
N PRO A 26 -12.92 10.86 10.09
CA PRO A 26 -13.79 9.71 10.28
C PRO A 26 -13.76 8.82 9.03
N ARG A 27 -13.78 7.50 9.23
CA ARG A 27 -13.75 6.52 8.13
C ARG A 27 -14.75 6.80 6.98
N PRO A 28 -16.02 7.19 7.24
CA PRO A 28 -16.96 7.56 6.17
C PRO A 28 -16.48 8.71 5.27
N PHE A 29 -15.73 9.67 5.82
CA PHE A 29 -15.10 10.72 5.01
C PHE A 29 -14.03 10.13 4.08
N LEU A 30 -13.13 9.31 4.62
CA LEU A 30 -12.07 8.67 3.82
C LEU A 30 -12.65 7.76 2.72
N GLN A 31 -13.73 7.02 3.02
CA GLN A 31 -14.47 6.21 2.05
C GLN A 31 -15.11 7.06 0.95
N SER A 32 -15.66 8.23 1.30
CA SER A 32 -16.23 9.15 0.32
C SER A 32 -15.13 9.73 -0.59
N ALA A 33 -13.96 10.03 -0.04
CA ALA A 33 -12.81 10.53 -0.79
C ALA A 33 -12.26 9.48 -1.76
N THR A 34 -12.08 8.23 -1.33
CA THR A 34 -11.62 7.13 -2.20
C THR A 34 -12.62 6.79 -3.30
N ALA A 35 -13.93 6.82 -3.00
CA ALA A 35 -14.98 6.66 -4.00
C ALA A 35 -14.97 7.77 -5.06
N ALA A 36 -14.80 9.04 -4.64
CA ALA A 36 -14.69 10.16 -5.57
C ALA A 36 -13.40 10.11 -6.40
N TYR A 37 -12.29 9.66 -5.82
CA TYR A 37 -11.03 9.46 -6.54
C TYR A 37 -11.19 8.39 -7.63
N LEU A 38 -11.81 7.26 -7.28
CA LEU A 38 -12.09 6.19 -8.23
C LEU A 38 -13.03 6.64 -9.35
N ALA A 39 -14.06 7.42 -9.04
CA ALA A 39 -14.95 8.01 -10.03
C ALA A 39 -14.20 8.97 -10.98
N ALA A 40 -13.33 9.82 -10.41
CA ALA A 40 -12.46 10.71 -11.18
C ALA A 40 -11.54 9.94 -12.13
N GLN A 41 -10.87 8.89 -11.65
CA GLN A 41 -9.98 8.05 -12.45
C GLN A 41 -10.73 7.29 -13.56
N THR A 42 -11.91 6.74 -13.24
CA THR A 42 -12.73 6.02 -14.22
C THR A 42 -13.16 6.95 -15.36
N ALA A 43 -13.58 8.18 -15.01
CA ALA A 43 -14.05 9.16 -15.99
C ALA A 43 -12.93 9.96 -16.68
N GLY A 44 -11.71 9.95 -16.15
CA GLY A 44 -10.64 10.86 -16.58
C GLY A 44 -10.98 12.32 -16.25
N GLN A 45 -11.73 12.55 -15.18
CA GLN A 45 -12.23 13.86 -14.79
C GLN A 45 -11.77 14.21 -13.37
N PRO A 46 -10.58 14.81 -13.23
CA PRO A 46 -10.00 15.18 -11.93
C PRO A 46 -10.94 16.05 -11.08
N SER A 47 -11.78 16.88 -11.72
CA SER A 47 -12.76 17.74 -11.05
C SER A 47 -13.75 17.00 -10.16
N LEU A 48 -14.05 15.72 -10.44
CA LEU A 48 -14.91 14.88 -9.62
C LEU A 48 -14.33 14.63 -8.21
N PHE A 49 -13.00 14.65 -8.08
CA PHE A 49 -12.31 14.59 -6.80
C PHE A 49 -11.93 15.99 -6.28
N THR A 50 -11.37 16.84 -7.14
CA THR A 50 -10.77 18.10 -6.68
C THR A 50 -11.81 19.08 -6.15
N THR A 51 -12.99 19.16 -6.78
CA THR A 51 -14.09 20.04 -6.32
C THR A 51 -14.51 19.74 -4.87
N PRO A 52 -14.84 18.48 -4.50
CA PRO A 52 -15.23 18.18 -3.12
C PRO A 52 -14.05 18.12 -2.13
N PHE A 53 -12.86 17.69 -2.55
CA PHE A 53 -11.80 17.29 -1.62
C PHE A 53 -10.53 18.14 -1.67
N THR A 54 -10.37 19.12 -2.55
CA THR A 54 -9.14 19.94 -2.57
C THR A 54 -9.39 21.35 -2.06
N PRO A 55 -8.34 22.04 -1.57
CA PRO A 55 -8.43 23.45 -1.25
C PRO A 55 -8.83 24.25 -2.51
N PRO A 56 -9.74 25.22 -2.41
CA PRO A 56 -10.03 26.08 -3.55
C PRO A 56 -8.76 26.83 -3.96
N THR A 57 -8.53 26.97 -5.27
CA THR A 57 -7.33 27.60 -5.83
C THR A 57 -7.15 29.08 -5.45
N SER A 58 -8.16 29.69 -4.83
CA SER A 58 -8.11 31.04 -4.25
C SER A 58 -7.64 31.09 -2.80
N SER A 59 -7.45 29.95 -2.13
CA SER A 59 -7.02 29.88 -0.73
C SER A 59 -5.50 29.76 -0.63
N SER A 60 -4.88 30.72 0.06
CA SER A 60 -3.43 30.86 0.22
C SER A 60 -2.78 29.88 1.21
N THR A 61 -3.50 28.86 1.71
CA THR A 61 -3.09 28.11 2.91
C THR A 61 -2.66 26.66 2.71
N ALA A 62 -2.90 26.03 1.55
CA ALA A 62 -2.20 24.80 1.15
C ALA A 62 -2.46 24.49 -0.33
N ASN A 63 -1.40 24.33 -1.13
CA ASN A 63 -1.53 23.76 -2.46
C ASN A 63 -1.56 22.24 -2.32
N LEU A 64 -2.50 21.58 -3.01
CA LEU A 64 -2.43 20.14 -3.22
C LEU A 64 -1.12 19.80 -3.95
N ILE A 65 -0.33 18.89 -3.38
CA ILE A 65 0.80 18.27 -4.06
C ILE A 65 0.30 17.02 -4.79
N TYR A 66 0.57 16.93 -6.09
CA TYR A 66 0.22 15.77 -6.91
C TYR A 66 1.49 15.13 -7.47
N LEU A 67 1.73 13.86 -7.12
CA LEU A 67 2.89 13.09 -7.55
C LEU A 67 2.46 11.85 -8.32
N GLU A 68 3.17 11.57 -9.40
CA GLU A 68 3.13 10.28 -10.09
C GLU A 68 4.57 9.78 -10.19
N ASN A 69 4.81 8.54 -9.75
CA ASN A 69 6.12 7.89 -9.78
C ASN A 69 7.23 8.77 -9.17
N ASN A 70 6.96 9.33 -7.97
CA ASN A 70 7.83 10.24 -7.21
C ASN A 70 8.20 11.57 -7.91
N ALA A 71 7.55 11.91 -9.02
CA ALA A 71 7.74 13.17 -9.74
C ALA A 71 6.51 14.07 -9.61
N LEU A 72 6.74 15.39 -9.57
CA LEU A 72 5.64 16.37 -9.66
C LEU A 72 4.88 16.18 -10.96
N ALA A 73 3.57 15.98 -10.84
CA ALA A 73 2.67 15.76 -11.94
C ALA A 73 1.58 16.85 -11.97
N SER A 74 0.85 16.91 -13.08
CA SER A 74 -0.29 17.81 -13.24
C SER A 74 -1.57 17.01 -13.25
N LEU A 75 -2.54 17.40 -12.42
CA LEU A 75 -3.88 16.83 -12.46
C LEU A 75 -4.57 16.99 -13.82
N ARG A 76 -4.09 17.85 -14.72
CA ARG A 76 -4.68 18.05 -16.06
C ARG A 76 -4.15 17.08 -17.11
N THR A 77 -3.00 16.47 -16.87
CA THR A 77 -2.28 15.67 -17.89
C THR A 77 -1.78 14.33 -17.36
N GLY A 78 -1.79 14.14 -16.04
CA GLY A 78 -1.41 12.88 -15.40
C GLY A 78 -2.48 11.80 -15.55
N VAL A 79 -2.24 10.66 -14.91
CA VAL A 79 -3.09 9.47 -15.00
C VAL A 79 -4.55 9.75 -14.60
N LEU A 80 -4.79 10.63 -13.62
CA LEU A 80 -6.15 10.98 -13.18
C LEU A 80 -6.96 11.75 -14.24
N ALA A 81 -6.29 12.42 -15.19
CA ALA A 81 -6.92 13.09 -16.34
C ALA A 81 -7.21 12.16 -17.52
N THR A 82 -6.75 10.91 -17.42
CA THR A 82 -6.95 9.90 -18.44
C THR A 82 -8.01 8.93 -17.91
N PRO A 83 -9.13 8.70 -18.62
CA PRO A 83 -10.10 7.71 -18.14
C PRO A 83 -9.41 6.36 -18.02
N LEU A 84 -9.91 5.45 -17.19
CA LEU A 84 -9.45 4.06 -17.15
C LEU A 84 -10.65 3.14 -17.05
N LYS A 85 -10.64 2.05 -17.84
CA LYS A 85 -11.56 0.94 -17.61
C LYS A 85 -11.06 0.13 -16.42
N VAL A 86 -11.57 0.46 -15.24
CA VAL A 86 -11.24 -0.23 -13.99
C VAL A 86 -11.94 -1.59 -13.95
N ASP A 87 -11.17 -2.66 -13.80
CA ASP A 87 -11.70 -4.03 -13.61
C ASP A 87 -11.85 -4.37 -12.13
N PHE A 88 -10.96 -3.83 -11.30
CA PHE A 88 -10.97 -4.03 -9.86
C PHE A 88 -10.39 -2.81 -9.15
N SER A 89 -10.91 -2.53 -7.95
CA SER A 89 -10.31 -1.57 -7.03
C SER A 89 -10.49 -2.01 -5.58
N ARG A 90 -9.51 -1.68 -4.73
CA ARG A 90 -9.59 -1.84 -3.28
C ARG A 90 -9.06 -0.60 -2.60
N SER A 91 -9.71 -0.18 -1.53
CA SER A 91 -9.23 0.93 -0.71
C SER A 91 -9.10 0.54 0.76
N ILE A 92 -8.10 1.13 1.42
CA ILE A 92 -7.91 1.05 2.87
C ILE A 92 -7.85 2.47 3.45
N HIS A 93 -8.27 2.63 4.69
CA HIS A 93 -8.50 3.94 5.31
C HIS A 93 -7.83 3.99 6.68
N ASP A 94 -7.04 5.04 6.91
CA ASP A 94 -6.30 5.31 8.14
C ASP A 94 -6.85 6.60 8.79
N PRO A 95 -7.88 6.48 9.67
CA PRO A 95 -8.41 7.61 10.42
C PRO A 95 -7.38 8.29 11.33
N ASP A 96 -6.33 7.59 11.76
CA ASP A 96 -5.34 8.12 12.71
C ASP A 96 -4.34 9.05 12.02
N GLN A 97 -4.02 8.79 10.75
CA GLN A 97 -3.14 9.62 9.92
C GLN A 97 -3.88 10.49 8.90
N CYS A 98 -5.21 10.47 8.92
CA CYS A 98 -6.02 11.16 7.93
C CYS A 98 -5.58 10.82 6.49
N ALA A 99 -5.39 9.53 6.24
CA ALA A 99 -4.85 9.04 4.97
C ALA A 99 -5.70 7.89 4.43
N ALA A 100 -5.67 7.72 3.11
CA ALA A 100 -6.32 6.61 2.44
C ALA A 100 -5.44 6.09 1.30
N PHE A 101 -5.63 4.82 0.98
CA PHE A 101 -4.96 4.15 -0.13
C PHE A 101 -6.02 3.57 -1.07
N THR A 102 -5.73 3.57 -2.36
CA THR A 102 -6.51 2.86 -3.38
C THR A 102 -5.58 2.10 -4.33
N GLU A 103 -5.80 0.80 -4.46
CA GLU A 103 -5.29 -0.04 -5.54
C GLU A 103 -6.31 -0.05 -6.68
N ILE A 104 -5.85 0.16 -7.91
CA ILE A 104 -6.65 0.12 -9.14
C ILE A 104 -5.99 -0.87 -10.09
N ILE A 105 -6.77 -1.83 -10.59
CA ILE A 105 -6.37 -2.77 -11.65
C ILE A 105 -7.24 -2.49 -12.87
N ALA A 106 -6.62 -2.00 -13.94
CA ALA A 106 -7.23 -1.74 -15.23
C ALA A 106 -6.59 -2.66 -16.28
N ALA A 107 -6.80 -3.97 -16.13
CA ALA A 107 -6.19 -5.01 -16.97
C ALA A 107 -6.80 -5.08 -18.37
N SER A 108 -8.08 -4.72 -18.51
CA SER A 108 -8.84 -4.77 -19.76
C SER A 108 -9.04 -3.39 -20.41
N ASP A 109 -8.33 -2.35 -19.94
CA ASP A 109 -8.35 -1.04 -20.58
C ASP A 109 -7.82 -1.15 -22.02
N PRO A 110 -8.58 -0.66 -23.03
CA PRO A 110 -8.25 -0.87 -24.43
C PRO A 110 -7.07 -0.03 -24.92
N ARG A 111 -6.67 1.02 -24.19
CA ARG A 111 -5.51 1.83 -24.58
C ARG A 111 -4.24 1.24 -23.98
N GLN A 112 -4.24 1.04 -22.68
CA GLN A 112 -3.05 0.60 -21.97
C GLN A 112 -3.40 0.01 -20.60
N PRO A 113 -2.94 -1.21 -20.28
CA PRO A 113 -3.17 -1.79 -18.97
C PRO A 113 -2.41 -1.04 -17.88
N HIS A 114 -3.03 -0.91 -16.71
CA HIS A 114 -2.42 -0.28 -15.55
C HIS A 114 -2.68 -1.07 -14.26
N VAL A 115 -1.70 -1.01 -13.35
CA VAL A 115 -1.89 -1.27 -11.92
C VAL A 115 -1.38 -0.02 -11.19
N ILE A 116 -2.27 0.62 -10.44
CA ILE A 116 -1.98 1.90 -9.80
C ILE A 116 -2.24 1.77 -8.31
N HIS A 117 -1.23 2.14 -7.53
CA HIS A 117 -1.36 2.34 -6.11
C HIS A 117 -1.37 3.84 -5.85
N THR A 118 -2.37 4.35 -5.15
CA THR A 118 -2.49 5.77 -4.81
C THR A 118 -2.64 5.94 -3.32
N ARG A 119 -1.82 6.82 -2.73
CA ARG A 119 -1.96 7.31 -1.36
C ARG A 119 -2.45 8.76 -1.37
N MET A 120 -3.45 9.03 -0.56
CA MET A 120 -4.03 10.35 -0.35
C MET A 120 -3.88 10.74 1.11
N VAL A 121 -3.43 11.96 1.37
CA VAL A 121 -3.32 12.55 2.70
C VAL A 121 -4.18 13.80 2.75
N PHE A 122 -4.94 13.95 3.83
CA PHE A 122 -5.84 15.07 4.02
C PHE A 122 -5.45 15.86 5.27
N ASP A 123 -5.70 17.16 5.23
CA ASP A 123 -5.65 18.00 6.41
C ASP A 123 -6.80 17.63 7.35
N ALA A 124 -6.45 17.34 8.59
CA ALA A 124 -7.36 16.88 9.63
C ALA A 124 -8.49 17.87 9.95
N ALA A 125 -8.22 19.18 9.87
CA ALA A 125 -9.18 20.20 10.25
C ALA A 125 -10.15 20.56 9.11
N SER A 126 -9.62 20.74 7.90
CA SER A 126 -10.38 21.16 6.73
C SER A 126 -10.92 19.99 5.90
N GLN A 127 -10.43 18.77 6.16
CA GLN A 127 -10.75 17.57 5.40
C GLN A 127 -10.47 17.76 3.90
N ARG A 128 -9.38 18.49 3.59
CA ARG A 128 -8.90 18.77 2.23
C ARG A 128 -7.63 17.99 1.95
N ALA A 129 -7.54 17.38 0.78
CA ALA A 129 -6.36 16.69 0.31
C ALA A 129 -5.18 17.67 0.22
N THR A 130 -4.09 17.34 0.90
CA THR A 130 -2.82 18.07 0.87
C THR A 130 -1.79 17.37 0.00
N LEU A 131 -1.90 16.04 -0.13
CA LEU A 131 -1.06 15.21 -0.98
C LEU A 131 -1.90 14.11 -1.64
N ILE A 132 -1.64 13.90 -2.93
CA ILE A 132 -2.01 12.69 -3.64
C ILE A 132 -0.73 12.21 -4.34
N GLU A 133 -0.28 11.01 -4.02
CA GLU A 133 0.87 10.38 -4.67
C GLU A 133 0.48 9.01 -5.22
N SER A 134 0.90 8.71 -6.44
CA SER A 134 0.61 7.43 -7.09
C SER A 134 1.88 6.75 -7.60
N VAL A 135 1.97 5.45 -7.40
CA VAL A 135 2.85 4.58 -8.21
C VAL A 135 2.00 4.05 -9.35
N VAL A 136 2.23 4.60 -10.54
CA VAL A 136 1.50 4.30 -11.77
C VAL A 136 2.34 3.32 -12.57
N THR A 137 1.91 2.07 -12.65
CA THR A 137 2.63 1.04 -13.41
C THR A 137 1.88 0.61 -14.66
N THR A 138 2.64 0.29 -15.71
CA THR A 138 2.15 -0.19 -16.99
C THR A 138 3.18 -1.11 -17.67
N THR A 139 2.89 -1.53 -18.91
CA THR A 139 3.79 -2.34 -19.74
C THR A 139 5.21 -1.75 -19.74
N GLY A 140 6.20 -2.57 -19.38
CA GLY A 140 7.59 -2.15 -19.26
C GLY A 140 8.05 -2.03 -17.81
N ASP A 141 7.13 -1.86 -16.85
CA ASP A 141 7.48 -1.82 -15.43
C ASP A 141 7.80 -3.21 -14.87
N TRP A 142 8.26 -3.22 -13.61
CA TRP A 142 8.82 -4.40 -12.95
C TRP A 142 7.84 -5.58 -12.97
N LEU A 143 8.21 -6.61 -13.75
CA LEU A 143 7.44 -7.85 -13.95
C LEU A 143 5.99 -7.65 -14.43
N PHE A 144 5.66 -6.46 -14.94
CA PHE A 144 4.28 -6.00 -15.10
C PHE A 144 3.39 -6.92 -15.96
N ASN A 145 2.25 -7.31 -15.39
CA ASN A 145 1.20 -8.10 -15.99
C ASN A 145 -0.14 -7.84 -15.27
N ALA A 146 -0.89 -6.83 -15.71
CA ALA A 146 -2.16 -6.46 -15.09
C ALA A 146 -3.20 -7.60 -15.08
N THR A 147 -3.26 -8.44 -16.11
CA THR A 147 -4.16 -9.60 -16.14
C THR A 147 -3.77 -10.64 -15.07
N GLY A 148 -2.47 -10.85 -14.89
CA GLY A 148 -1.93 -11.68 -13.80
C GLY A 148 -2.30 -11.13 -12.43
N THR A 149 -2.15 -9.81 -12.22
CA THR A 149 -2.59 -9.12 -10.99
C THR A 149 -4.07 -9.34 -10.74
N LEU A 150 -4.93 -9.09 -11.74
CA LEU A 150 -6.37 -9.27 -11.61
C LEU A 150 -6.75 -10.71 -11.22
N ASN A 151 -6.14 -11.69 -11.89
CA ASN A 151 -6.41 -13.11 -11.66
C ASN A 151 -5.98 -13.60 -10.28
N LEU A 152 -4.80 -13.18 -9.81
CA LEU A 152 -4.31 -13.55 -8.48
C LEU A 152 -5.15 -12.88 -7.38
N ASN A 153 -5.49 -11.61 -7.57
CA ASN A 153 -6.32 -10.86 -6.64
C ASN A 153 -7.75 -11.44 -6.49
N ALA A 154 -8.32 -12.03 -7.55
CA ALA A 154 -9.66 -12.60 -7.52
C ALA A 154 -9.84 -13.77 -6.53
N GLY A 155 -8.75 -14.46 -6.16
CA GLY A 155 -8.77 -15.58 -5.22
C GLY A 155 -8.66 -15.18 -3.74
N GLU A 156 -8.51 -13.90 -3.43
CA GLU A 156 -8.16 -13.44 -2.10
C GLU A 156 -9.38 -12.99 -1.27
N ALA A 157 -9.36 -13.29 0.03
CA ALA A 157 -10.42 -12.91 0.96
C ALA A 157 -10.01 -11.68 1.79
N TRP A 158 -10.67 -10.55 1.54
CA TRP A 158 -10.37 -9.26 2.18
C TRP A 158 -11.55 -8.75 3.02
N ALA A 159 -12.19 -9.62 3.80
CA ALA A 159 -13.28 -9.20 4.67
C ALA A 159 -12.76 -8.30 5.81
N PRO A 160 -13.54 -7.34 6.33
CA PRO A 160 -13.21 -6.62 7.55
C PRO A 160 -12.94 -7.59 8.71
N ILE A 161 -11.91 -7.32 9.51
CA ILE A 161 -11.62 -8.06 10.74
C ILE A 161 -12.61 -7.56 11.81
N PRO A 162 -13.40 -8.43 12.45
CA PRO A 162 -14.35 -8.02 13.49
C PRO A 162 -13.67 -7.24 14.63
N GLU A 163 -14.42 -6.36 15.29
CA GLU A 163 -13.95 -5.75 16.53
C GLU A 163 -13.66 -6.80 17.59
N GLY A 164 -12.56 -6.62 18.33
CA GLY A 164 -12.15 -7.52 19.40
C GLY A 164 -10.71 -8.00 19.29
N PRO A 165 -10.33 -9.05 20.04
CA PRO A 165 -8.94 -9.50 20.16
C PRO A 165 -8.27 -9.95 18.86
N GLN A 166 -9.05 -10.28 17.82
CA GLN A 166 -8.54 -10.67 16.51
C GLN A 166 -8.07 -9.45 15.68
N ARG A 167 -8.57 -8.26 15.99
CA ARG A 167 -8.19 -7.01 15.31
C ARG A 167 -6.94 -6.45 15.96
N ALA A 168 -5.82 -6.63 15.27
CA ALA A 168 -4.55 -6.05 15.65
C ALA A 168 -4.64 -4.52 15.74
N SER A 169 -3.91 -3.94 16.69
CA SER A 169 -3.73 -2.50 16.80
C SER A 169 -2.99 -1.93 15.57
N ARG A 170 -3.10 -0.62 15.36
CA ARG A 170 -2.40 0.06 14.26
C ARG A 170 -0.89 -0.19 14.28
N ALA A 171 -0.29 -0.19 15.47
CA ALA A 171 1.14 -0.42 15.65
C ALA A 171 1.54 -1.87 15.30
N GLU A 172 0.72 -2.87 15.65
CA GLU A 172 0.97 -4.27 15.30
C GLU A 172 0.85 -4.51 13.79
N VAL A 173 -0.16 -3.93 13.14
CA VAL A 173 -0.33 -4.02 11.68
C VAL A 173 0.87 -3.37 10.97
N GLN A 174 1.27 -2.17 11.40
CA GLN A 174 2.43 -1.49 10.82
C GLN A 174 3.73 -2.27 11.03
N ALA A 175 3.95 -2.82 12.24
CA ALA A 175 5.15 -3.58 12.57
C ALA A 175 5.36 -4.80 11.67
N LEU A 176 4.29 -5.43 11.18
CA LEU A 176 4.38 -6.54 10.24
C LEU A 176 4.81 -6.09 8.84
N GLY A 177 4.29 -4.96 8.36
CA GLY A 177 4.82 -4.32 7.15
C GLY A 177 6.28 -3.91 7.32
N ASP A 178 6.65 -3.38 8.48
CA ASP A 178 8.02 -2.98 8.77
C ASP A 178 9.00 -4.16 8.78
N ALA A 179 8.61 -5.27 9.41
CA ALA A 179 9.42 -6.49 9.45
C ALA A 179 9.81 -6.98 8.04
N TYR A 180 8.90 -6.87 7.06
CA TYR A 180 9.15 -7.26 5.67
C TYR A 180 10.36 -6.53 5.08
N PHE A 181 10.41 -5.20 5.17
CA PHE A 181 11.53 -4.42 4.62
C PHE A 181 12.75 -4.40 5.55
N ASP A 182 12.56 -4.48 6.87
CA ASP A 182 13.68 -4.58 7.81
C ASP A 182 14.48 -5.86 7.58
N ARG A 183 13.82 -6.95 7.17
CA ARG A 183 14.48 -8.19 6.77
C ARG A 183 15.46 -8.01 5.63
N PHE A 184 15.26 -7.05 4.74
CA PHE A 184 16.12 -6.87 3.56
C PHE A 184 17.51 -6.34 3.95
N GLY A 185 17.60 -5.60 5.06
CA GLY A 185 18.85 -5.05 5.59
C GLY A 185 19.40 -5.80 6.80
N ASN A 186 18.58 -6.64 7.45
CA ASN A 186 18.97 -7.40 8.63
C ASN A 186 18.40 -8.82 8.58
N VAL A 187 19.28 -9.80 8.34
CA VAL A 187 18.90 -11.22 8.22
C VAL A 187 18.34 -11.85 9.51
N SER A 188 18.54 -11.18 10.65
CA SER A 188 18.05 -11.65 11.95
C SER A 188 16.59 -11.27 12.21
N VAL A 189 16.02 -10.36 11.41
CA VAL A 189 14.59 -10.05 11.47
C VAL A 189 13.81 -11.26 10.98
N VAL A 190 12.73 -11.61 11.66
CA VAL A 190 11.79 -12.64 11.22
C VAL A 190 10.57 -11.93 10.68
N VAL A 191 10.08 -12.38 9.51
CA VAL A 191 8.84 -11.89 8.91
C VAL A 191 7.76 -12.93 9.16
N PRO A 192 6.81 -12.69 10.08
CA PRO A 192 5.67 -13.58 10.25
C PRO A 192 4.82 -13.55 8.97
N TRP A 193 4.79 -14.65 8.23
CA TRP A 193 4.05 -14.76 6.97
C TRP A 193 3.42 -16.14 6.88
N GLY A 194 2.12 -16.22 6.62
CA GLY A 194 1.38 -17.46 6.42
C GLY A 194 1.04 -17.79 4.96
N ALA A 195 0.11 -18.72 4.79
CA ALA A 195 -0.47 -19.05 3.50
C ALA A 195 -1.24 -17.83 2.90
N PRO A 196 -1.29 -17.67 1.56
CA PRO A 196 -0.89 -18.64 0.52
C PRO A 196 0.60 -18.61 0.12
N CYS A 197 1.45 -17.90 0.87
CA CYS A 197 2.90 -17.89 0.69
C CYS A 197 3.37 -17.49 -0.71
N TYR A 198 2.85 -16.35 -1.18
CA TYR A 198 3.41 -15.66 -2.33
C TYR A 198 3.25 -14.16 -2.16
N ARG A 199 4.13 -13.42 -2.84
CA ARG A 199 3.96 -12.00 -3.13
C ARG A 199 3.39 -11.86 -4.54
N LEU A 200 2.32 -11.10 -4.69
CA LEU A 200 1.83 -10.65 -5.98
C LEU A 200 2.75 -9.51 -6.42
N GLU A 201 3.72 -9.83 -7.28
CA GLU A 201 4.78 -8.92 -7.72
C GLU A 201 4.67 -8.67 -9.21
N GLY A 202 4.22 -7.48 -9.59
CA GLY A 202 3.99 -7.13 -11.00
C GLY A 202 2.96 -8.03 -11.70
N GLY A 203 2.12 -8.77 -10.97
CA GLY A 203 1.18 -9.74 -11.55
C GLY A 203 1.70 -11.16 -11.68
N LEU A 204 2.90 -11.44 -11.14
CA LEU A 204 3.42 -12.79 -10.97
C LEU A 204 3.36 -13.20 -9.49
N PRO A 205 3.09 -14.48 -9.18
CA PRO A 205 3.19 -14.98 -7.82
C PRO A 205 4.66 -15.32 -7.53
N ALA A 206 5.40 -14.41 -6.88
CA ALA A 206 6.71 -14.73 -6.33
C ALA A 206 6.50 -15.65 -5.12
N ARG A 207 6.61 -16.97 -5.34
CA ARG A 207 6.26 -18.01 -4.36
C ARG A 207 7.37 -18.27 -3.37
N GLY A 208 6.99 -18.46 -2.12
CA GLY A 208 7.83 -19.05 -1.09
C GLY A 208 7.54 -20.55 -0.92
N GLU A 209 8.09 -21.11 0.15
CA GLU A 209 7.87 -22.48 0.59
C GLU A 209 7.15 -22.47 1.95
N MET A 210 6.04 -23.19 2.06
CA MET A 210 5.39 -23.41 3.37
C MET A 210 6.17 -24.44 4.19
N LYS A 211 6.53 -24.10 5.42
CA LYS A 211 7.08 -25.01 6.44
C LYS A 211 6.16 -25.01 7.66
N GLY A 212 5.27 -25.98 7.73
CA GLY A 212 4.16 -25.95 8.68
C GLY A 212 3.23 -24.78 8.37
N GLU A 213 3.07 -23.87 9.32
CA GLU A 213 2.24 -22.66 9.18
C GLU A 213 3.03 -21.39 8.81
N GLU A 214 4.34 -21.52 8.59
CA GLU A 214 5.22 -20.40 8.24
C GLU A 214 5.57 -20.43 6.75
N CYS A 215 5.52 -19.27 6.11
CA CYS A 215 5.97 -19.05 4.75
C CYS A 215 7.44 -18.62 4.74
N VAL A 216 8.27 -19.36 4.03
CA VAL A 216 9.69 -19.07 3.85
C VAL A 216 9.91 -18.50 2.45
N MET A 217 10.23 -17.22 2.39
CA MET A 217 10.54 -16.51 1.15
C MET A 217 12.04 -16.39 0.91
N VAL A 218 12.42 -16.16 -0.35
CA VAL A 218 13.77 -15.72 -0.69
C VAL A 218 13.84 -14.20 -0.55
N TRP A 219 14.83 -13.73 0.20
CA TRP A 219 14.97 -12.33 0.57
C TRP A 219 16.28 -11.73 0.08
N PRO A 220 16.30 -10.44 -0.28
CA PRO A 220 17.53 -9.65 -0.25
C PRO A 220 18.13 -9.61 1.16
N SER A 221 19.43 -9.27 1.25
CA SER A 221 20.13 -9.14 2.53
C SER A 221 21.04 -7.91 2.62
N THR A 222 20.97 -7.01 1.65
CA THR A 222 21.83 -5.83 1.54
C THR A 222 21.06 -4.55 1.22
N ILE A 223 19.73 -4.61 1.15
CA ILE A 223 18.89 -3.49 0.74
C ILE A 223 18.29 -2.84 1.98
N VAL A 224 18.46 -1.53 2.12
CA VAL A 224 17.86 -0.75 3.20
C VAL A 224 16.81 0.16 2.61
N VAL A 225 15.58 0.09 3.14
CA VAL A 225 14.45 0.94 2.73
C VAL A 225 14.04 1.79 3.92
N PRO A 226 14.73 2.92 4.18
CA PRO A 226 14.58 3.67 5.42
C PRO A 226 13.39 4.64 5.41
N TYR A 227 12.92 5.07 4.24
CA TYR A 227 11.84 6.03 4.09
C TYR A 227 10.57 5.33 3.64
N ARG A 228 9.60 5.23 4.54
CA ARG A 228 8.32 4.56 4.34
C ARG A 228 7.19 5.51 4.70
N ARG A 229 6.20 5.61 3.82
CA ARG A 229 5.02 6.46 3.98
C ARG A 229 3.80 5.54 4.02
N TYR A 230 3.07 5.56 5.13
CA TYR A 230 2.10 4.52 5.44
C TYR A 230 0.66 4.96 5.16
N VAL A 231 -0.19 3.96 4.95
CA VAL A 231 -1.63 3.97 5.25
C VAL A 231 -1.93 2.68 6.01
N VAL A 232 -2.42 2.78 7.25
CA VAL A 232 -2.73 1.61 8.09
C VAL A 232 -4.21 1.56 8.41
N ASP A 233 -4.86 0.46 8.05
CA ASP A 233 -6.28 0.23 8.29
C ASP A 233 -6.47 -1.00 9.18
N VAL A 234 -6.78 -0.76 10.45
CA VAL A 234 -7.01 -1.83 11.45
C VAL A 234 -8.27 -2.63 11.17
N GLU A 235 -9.30 -2.03 10.58
CA GLU A 235 -10.53 -2.74 10.22
C GLU A 235 -10.27 -3.71 9.08
N MET A 236 -9.45 -3.30 8.12
CA MET A 236 -8.99 -4.17 7.03
C MET A 236 -7.72 -4.95 7.38
N GLY A 237 -7.23 -4.90 8.62
CA GLY A 237 -5.95 -5.48 9.02
C GLY A 237 -4.87 -5.29 7.95
N ALA A 238 -4.71 -4.09 7.43
CA ALA A 238 -3.89 -3.85 6.25
C ALA A 238 -2.96 -2.66 6.45
N VAL A 239 -1.78 -2.74 5.84
CA VAL A 239 -0.85 -1.63 5.75
C VAL A 239 -0.34 -1.54 4.32
N ASP A 240 -0.42 -0.35 3.74
CA ASP A 240 0.35 -0.02 2.55
C ASP A 240 1.52 0.87 2.91
N MET A 241 2.65 0.65 2.24
CA MET A 241 3.84 1.49 2.34
C MET A 241 4.27 1.98 0.96
N PHE A 242 4.21 3.29 0.76
CA PHE A 242 4.92 3.97 -0.31
C PHE A 242 6.37 4.16 0.08
N ILE A 243 7.27 3.68 -0.77
CA ILE A 243 8.69 3.66 -0.53
C ILE A 243 9.46 4.13 -1.76
N GLY A 244 10.78 4.22 -1.59
CA GLY A 244 11.72 4.33 -2.67
C GLY A 244 12.63 3.11 -2.69
N PHE A 245 12.44 2.18 -3.63
CA PHE A 245 13.16 0.91 -3.66
C PHE A 245 14.54 1.06 -4.30
N PRO A 246 15.66 0.90 -3.55
CA PRO A 246 16.99 1.10 -4.10
C PRO A 246 17.37 0.01 -5.10
N GLY A 247 17.83 0.43 -6.28
CA GLY A 247 18.39 -0.47 -7.29
C GLY A 247 17.41 -1.43 -7.95
N LEU A 248 16.12 -1.11 -7.89
CA LEU A 248 15.06 -1.80 -8.64
C LEU A 248 15.31 -1.66 -10.15
N ASP A 249 15.48 -0.44 -10.64
CA ASP A 249 15.91 -0.18 -12.01
C ASP A 249 17.44 -0.16 -12.11
N ARG A 250 17.99 -1.10 -12.87
CA ARG A 250 19.44 -1.29 -13.00
C ARG A 250 20.14 -0.14 -13.71
N THR A 251 19.43 0.66 -14.51
CA THR A 251 20.03 1.84 -15.14
C THR A 251 20.17 3.02 -14.20
N GLN A 252 19.52 2.96 -13.03
CA GLN A 252 19.50 4.02 -12.03
C GLN A 252 20.45 3.75 -10.84
N GLY A 253 21.22 2.65 -10.88
CA GLY A 253 22.20 2.32 -9.85
C GLY A 253 21.55 1.97 -8.51
N GLN A 254 21.66 2.87 -7.53
CA GLN A 254 21.03 2.73 -6.20
C GLN A 254 19.98 3.82 -5.94
N ALA A 255 19.64 4.63 -6.95
CA ALA A 255 18.58 5.60 -6.80
C ALA A 255 17.26 4.89 -6.40
N PRO A 256 16.50 5.46 -5.46
CA PRO A 256 15.25 4.85 -5.00
C PRO A 256 14.16 4.97 -6.07
N MET A 257 13.69 3.83 -6.58
CA MET A 257 12.60 3.80 -7.56
C MET A 257 11.22 3.84 -6.89
N PRO A 258 10.18 4.42 -7.54
CA PRO A 258 8.84 4.47 -6.99
C PRO A 258 8.27 3.07 -6.81
N ASP A 259 7.87 2.76 -5.58
CA ASP A 259 7.38 1.45 -5.22
C ASP A 259 6.37 1.55 -4.08
N SER A 260 5.35 0.69 -4.12
CA SER A 260 4.33 0.58 -3.08
C SER A 260 4.06 -0.89 -2.80
N HIS A 261 3.99 -1.23 -1.52
CA HIS A 261 3.66 -2.58 -1.05
C HIS A 261 2.44 -2.54 -0.11
N LEU A 262 1.35 -3.16 -0.53
CA LEU A 262 0.15 -3.39 0.27
C LEU A 262 0.22 -4.78 0.91
N PHE A 263 0.05 -4.83 2.23
CA PHE A 263 0.00 -6.06 3.00
C PHE A 263 -1.37 -6.24 3.65
N ARG A 264 -1.93 -7.45 3.53
CA ARG A 264 -2.98 -7.93 4.44
C ARG A 264 -2.31 -8.66 5.60
N VAL A 265 -2.73 -8.36 6.80
CA VAL A 265 -2.31 -8.95 8.06
C VAL A 265 -3.51 -9.63 8.72
N GLU A 266 -3.34 -10.88 9.10
CA GLU A 266 -4.33 -11.65 9.86
C GLU A 266 -3.64 -12.57 10.86
N GLY A 267 -4.16 -12.66 12.07
CA GLY A 267 -3.61 -13.58 13.09
C GLY A 267 -2.13 -13.34 13.40
N GLY A 268 -1.67 -12.09 13.33
CA GLY A 268 -0.27 -11.73 13.57
C GLY A 268 0.71 -12.10 12.45
N LYS A 269 0.22 -12.46 11.25
CA LYS A 269 1.04 -12.80 10.09
C LYS A 269 0.64 -11.98 8.87
N ILE A 270 1.61 -11.70 8.00
CA ILE A 270 1.33 -11.31 6.61
C ILE A 270 0.59 -12.47 5.95
N LYS A 271 -0.50 -12.15 5.25
CA LYS A 271 -1.30 -13.09 4.48
C LYS A 271 -1.12 -12.84 2.99
N TYR A 272 -1.41 -11.63 2.55
CA TYR A 272 -1.28 -11.18 1.15
C TYR A 272 -0.29 -10.03 1.06
N CYS A 273 0.44 -9.95 -0.05
CA CYS A 273 1.37 -8.87 -0.36
C CYS A 273 1.22 -8.52 -1.83
N HIS A 274 0.86 -7.28 -2.13
CA HIS A 274 0.69 -6.74 -3.47
C HIS A 274 1.73 -5.64 -3.70
N THR A 275 2.36 -5.63 -4.87
CA THR A 275 3.35 -4.60 -5.21
C THR A 275 3.00 -3.89 -6.52
N ALA A 276 3.27 -2.59 -6.53
CA ALA A 276 3.38 -1.78 -7.74
C ALA A 276 4.75 -1.12 -7.72
N SER A 277 5.57 -1.35 -8.74
CA SER A 277 6.94 -0.85 -8.80
C SER A 277 7.23 -0.28 -10.19
N ALA A 278 7.44 1.03 -10.27
CA ALA A 278 7.67 1.73 -11.53
C ALA A 278 9.16 1.81 -11.87
N CYS A 279 9.45 1.74 -13.16
CA CYS A 279 10.79 1.78 -13.72
C CYS A 279 10.98 3.04 -14.58
N VAL A 280 12.24 3.44 -14.77
CA VAL A 280 12.57 4.56 -15.65
C VAL A 280 12.69 4.09 -17.08
N VAL A 281 13.19 2.85 -17.27
CA VAL A 281 13.27 2.20 -18.58
C VAL A 281 12.52 0.87 -18.59
N ASP A 282 12.03 0.48 -19.76
CA ASP A 282 11.36 -0.80 -19.96
C ASP A 282 12.23 -1.99 -19.49
N GLY A 283 11.60 -2.88 -18.75
CA GLY A 283 12.21 -4.03 -18.11
C GLY A 283 13.15 -3.67 -16.95
N CYS A 284 13.17 -2.42 -16.49
CA CYS A 284 13.95 -1.98 -15.32
C CYS A 284 15.46 -2.27 -15.48
N GLY A 285 15.95 -2.20 -16.71
CA GLY A 285 17.33 -2.55 -17.06
C GLY A 285 17.64 -4.05 -17.06
N LEU A 286 16.63 -4.93 -16.94
CA LEU A 286 16.81 -6.39 -17.02
C LEU A 286 16.85 -6.93 -18.45
N ASN A 287 16.37 -6.16 -19.44
CA ASN A 287 16.36 -6.59 -20.84
C ASN A 287 17.76 -6.88 -21.42
N GLY A 288 18.84 -6.45 -20.75
CA GLY A 288 20.24 -6.80 -21.05
C GLY A 288 20.90 -7.79 -20.09
N THR A 289 20.22 -8.20 -19.00
CA THR A 289 20.76 -9.12 -17.99
C THR A 289 19.89 -10.38 -17.93
N THR A 290 20.32 -11.42 -18.64
CA THR A 290 19.70 -12.74 -18.55
C THR A 290 19.81 -13.28 -17.12
N PHE A 291 18.71 -13.32 -16.38
CA PHE A 291 18.58 -14.26 -15.28
C PHE A 291 18.77 -15.68 -15.84
N GLY A 292 19.82 -16.39 -15.42
CA GLY A 292 19.92 -17.84 -15.56
C GLY A 292 20.53 -18.43 -16.85
N ARG A 293 20.90 -17.66 -17.88
CA ARG A 293 21.80 -18.20 -18.93
C ARG A 293 23.24 -18.08 -18.46
N ARG A 294 23.80 -19.18 -17.91
CA ARG A 294 25.26 -19.34 -17.82
C ARG A 294 25.82 -18.99 -19.21
N ARG A 295 26.72 -17.99 -19.28
CA ARG A 295 27.51 -17.72 -20.49
C ARG A 295 28.05 -19.07 -20.97
N GLY A 296 27.58 -19.48 -22.15
CA GLY A 296 27.90 -20.78 -22.71
C GLY A 296 29.40 -20.99 -22.72
N VAL A 297 29.82 -22.08 -22.09
CA VAL A 297 31.04 -22.78 -22.45
C VAL A 297 30.97 -22.99 -23.96
N ARG A 298 31.91 -22.40 -24.70
CA ARG A 298 32.03 -22.63 -26.15
C ARG A 298 32.15 -24.15 -26.38
N PRO A 299 31.37 -24.74 -27.30
CA PRO A 299 31.62 -26.12 -27.68
C PRO A 299 32.98 -26.17 -28.36
N VAL A 300 33.91 -26.93 -27.77
CA VAL A 300 35.15 -27.32 -28.44
C VAL A 300 34.73 -28.21 -29.60
N SER A 301 34.93 -27.73 -30.82
CA SER A 301 34.78 -28.53 -32.03
C SER A 301 35.86 -29.61 -32.04
N LEU A 302 35.51 -30.82 -31.62
CA LEU A 302 36.24 -32.02 -31.97
C LEU A 302 35.71 -32.51 -33.32
N ARG A 303 36.49 -32.29 -34.38
CA ARG A 303 36.47 -33.12 -35.58
C ARG A 303 37.91 -33.41 -35.96
N GLY A 304 38.20 -34.71 -36.09
CA GLY A 304 39.33 -35.21 -36.86
C GLY A 304 39.06 -35.17 -38.35
#